data_AF-A0A935TQA1-F1
#
_entry.id   AF-A0A935TQA1-F1
#
_cell.length_a   1.000
_cell.length_b   1.000
_cell.length_c   1.000
_cell.angle_alpha   90.00
_cell.angle_beta   90.00
_cell.angle_gamma   90.00
#
_symmetry.space_group_name_H-M   'P 1'
#
loop_
_entity.id
_entity.type
_entity.pdbx_description
1 polymer ?
#
loop_
_entity_poly.entity_id
_entity_poly.type
_entity_poly.pdbx_seq_one_letter_code
_entity_poly.pdbx_strand_id
1 'polypeptide(L)'
;MKPSFFKPCLCLLIAIFTLSTTWGCDDTLFPEGLQKLQISSDIPVSDPIAISSAMANGCCLYIEAGYSCGCKEHEFELYWNGSWNKTNPPSVNLNFYHNSNGELCEAYCLQKFMFNIEAVKYQGADKIILNLSGYNKPITYVVQ
;
A
#
# COMPACT_ATOMS: atom_id res chain seq x y z
N MET A 1 -3.19 13.48 -27.01
CA MET A 1 -2.14 12.43 -27.02
C MET A 1 -0.94 12.95 -26.25
N LYS A 2 -0.71 12.48 -25.01
CA LYS A 2 0.50 12.80 -24.23
C LYS A 2 1.54 11.71 -24.49
N PRO A 3 2.79 12.03 -24.86
CA PRO A 3 3.77 11.02 -25.19
C PRO A 3 4.32 10.39 -23.92
N SER A 4 4.41 9.06 -23.96
CA SER A 4 5.19 8.20 -23.07
C SER A 4 6.66 8.62 -23.09
N PHE A 5 7.19 9.07 -21.95
CA PHE A 5 8.61 9.31 -21.79
C PHE A 5 9.19 8.28 -20.81
N PHE A 6 9.54 7.13 -21.37
CA PHE A 6 10.41 6.13 -20.75
C PHE A 6 11.80 6.78 -20.65
N LYS A 7 12.28 7.10 -19.44
CA LYS A 7 13.60 7.73 -19.23
C LYS A 7 14.55 6.74 -18.55
N PRO A 8 15.66 6.34 -19.20
CA PRO A 8 16.66 5.46 -18.62
C PRO A 8 17.52 6.25 -17.63
N CYS A 9 17.73 5.67 -16.45
CA CYS A 9 18.49 6.28 -15.37
C CYS A 9 19.99 6.05 -15.58
N LEU A 10 20.66 6.99 -16.26
CA LEU A 10 22.10 7.16 -16.22
C LEU A 10 22.40 8.67 -16.13
N CYS A 11 22.72 9.14 -14.92
CA CYS A 11 23.23 10.50 -14.73
C CYS A 11 24.60 10.42 -14.08
N LEU A 12 25.61 10.67 -14.92
CA LEU A 12 26.97 11.01 -14.52
C LEU A 12 26.97 12.47 -14.03
N LEU A 13 27.45 12.65 -12.79
CA LEU A 13 28.03 13.84 -12.14
C LEU A 13 27.85 15.22 -12.82
N ILE A 14 27.29 16.19 -12.10
CA ILE A 14 27.99 17.43 -11.63
C ILE A 14 27.01 18.28 -10.78
N ALA A 15 27.59 18.89 -9.75
CA ALA A 15 27.05 19.61 -8.60
C ALA A 15 25.80 20.51 -8.77
N ILE A 16 25.04 20.61 -7.67
CA ILE A 16 24.37 21.80 -7.06
C ILE A 16 22.99 21.41 -6.51
N PHE A 17 22.73 21.81 -5.25
CA PHE A 17 21.51 21.59 -4.46
C PHE A 17 21.24 20.12 -4.11
N THR A 18 21.51 19.75 -2.86
CA THR A 18 21.07 18.47 -2.28
C THR A 18 19.56 18.48 -2.08
N LEU A 19 18.77 18.50 -3.16
CA LEU A 19 17.51 17.77 -3.11
C LEU A 19 17.93 16.31 -3.10
N SER A 20 17.99 15.76 -1.89
CA SER A 20 17.92 14.33 -1.69
C SER A 20 16.64 13.85 -2.39
N THR A 21 16.73 13.49 -3.66
CA THR A 21 15.74 12.63 -4.28
C THR A 21 15.98 11.26 -3.66
N THR A 22 15.53 11.10 -2.41
CA THR A 22 15.26 9.79 -1.87
C THR A 22 14.23 9.19 -2.80
N TRP A 23 14.53 8.02 -3.35
CA TRP A 23 13.59 7.23 -4.14
C TRP A 23 12.57 6.67 -3.15
N GLY A 24 11.73 7.57 -2.67
CA GLY A 24 10.72 7.33 -1.67
C GLY A 24 9.35 7.27 -2.32
N CYS A 25 8.44 6.70 -1.57
CA CYS A 25 7.02 6.71 -1.80
C CYS A 25 6.55 8.17 -2.00
N ASP A 26 6.21 8.59 -3.23
CA ASP A 26 5.74 9.96 -3.53
C ASP A 26 4.32 10.17 -3.00
N ASP A 27 4.20 10.99 -1.96
CA ASP A 27 2.99 11.27 -1.20
C ASP A 27 2.14 12.40 -1.79
N THR A 28 2.64 13.09 -2.81
CA THR A 28 1.98 14.29 -3.37
C THR A 28 0.64 14.02 -4.07
N LEU A 29 0.30 12.74 -4.31
CA LEU A 29 -0.93 12.31 -4.97
C LEU A 29 -1.98 11.71 -4.03
N PHE A 30 -1.74 11.67 -2.71
CA PHE A 30 -2.62 10.99 -1.75
C PHE A 30 -3.08 11.95 -0.63
N PRO A 31 -4.40 12.19 -0.48
CA PRO A 31 -4.91 13.17 0.49
C PRO A 31 -4.61 12.79 1.95
N GLU A 32 -4.50 11.50 2.24
CA GLU A 32 -4.16 10.96 3.58
C GLU A 32 -2.65 10.76 3.79
N GLY A 33 -1.82 11.09 2.78
CA GLY A 33 -0.38 10.87 2.82
C GLY A 33 0.05 9.40 2.92
N LEU A 34 1.34 9.20 3.20
CA LEU A 34 1.95 7.88 3.37
C LEU A 34 1.70 7.32 4.77
N GLN A 35 0.95 6.22 4.83
CA GLN A 35 0.63 5.51 6.08
C GLN A 35 1.61 4.36 6.34
N LYS A 36 1.72 3.92 7.59
CA LYS A 36 2.64 2.85 7.99
C LYS A 36 1.95 1.49 7.99
N LEU A 37 2.72 0.44 7.71
CA LEU A 37 2.31 -0.94 7.95
C LEU A 37 2.43 -1.28 9.44
N GLN A 38 1.34 -1.76 10.03
CA GLN A 38 1.29 -2.27 11.40
C GLN A 38 1.75 -3.72 11.45
N ILE A 39 2.68 -4.05 12.34
CA ILE A 39 3.15 -5.42 12.57
C ILE A 39 2.48 -5.96 13.83
N SER A 40 1.43 -6.77 13.66
CA SER A 40 0.68 -7.37 14.77
C SER A 40 0.11 -8.73 14.38
N SER A 41 0.22 -9.71 15.27
CA SER A 41 -0.49 -10.99 15.15
C SER A 41 -1.95 -10.90 15.58
N ASP A 42 -2.29 -9.89 16.39
CA ASP A 42 -3.65 -9.59 16.82
C ASP A 42 -4.23 -8.56 15.84
N ILE A 43 -5.00 -9.04 14.86
CA ILE A 43 -5.58 -8.22 13.80
C ILE A 43 -7.05 -7.99 14.15
N PRO A 44 -7.48 -6.73 14.31
CA PRO A 44 -8.85 -6.42 14.67
C PRO A 44 -9.85 -6.84 13.59
N VAL A 45 -11.10 -7.05 14.00
CA VAL A 45 -12.21 -7.37 13.07
C VAL A 45 -12.58 -6.11 12.30
N SER A 46 -12.44 -6.17 10.97
CA SER A 46 -12.76 -5.05 10.08
C SER A 46 -14.25 -4.89 9.85
N ASP A 47 -14.71 -3.64 9.83
CA ASP A 47 -16.01 -3.27 9.27
C ASP A 47 -16.03 -3.45 7.75
N PRO A 48 -17.23 -3.53 7.12
CA PRO A 48 -17.35 -3.74 5.69
C PRO A 48 -16.57 -2.73 4.86
N ILE A 49 -15.73 -3.24 3.96
CA ILE A 49 -14.95 -2.46 3.00
C ILE A 49 -14.75 -3.28 1.73
N ALA A 50 -14.82 -2.62 0.57
CA ALA A 50 -14.66 -3.26 -0.73
C ALA A 50 -13.41 -2.74 -1.43
N ILE A 51 -12.43 -3.61 -1.69
CA ILE A 51 -11.20 -3.23 -2.38
C ILE A 51 -11.46 -3.22 -3.90
N SER A 52 -11.44 -2.03 -4.49
CA SER A 52 -11.59 -1.80 -5.94
C SER A 52 -10.31 -2.20 -6.69
N SER A 53 -9.16 -1.71 -6.22
CA SER A 53 -7.87 -2.02 -6.82
C SER A 53 -6.74 -1.99 -5.80
N ALA A 54 -5.67 -2.74 -6.06
CA ALA A 54 -4.46 -2.70 -5.27
C ALA A 54 -3.23 -2.93 -6.16
N MET A 55 -2.16 -2.17 -5.94
CA MET A 55 -0.90 -2.32 -6.68
C MET A 55 0.30 -1.91 -5.82
N ALA A 56 1.43 -2.57 -6.01
CA ALA A 56 2.70 -2.17 -5.40
C ALA A 56 3.58 -1.47 -6.44
N ASN A 57 4.22 -0.37 -6.06
CA ASN A 57 5.23 0.30 -6.86
C ASN A 57 6.26 0.97 -5.94
N GLY A 58 7.53 0.61 -6.10
CA GLY A 58 8.59 1.00 -5.16
C GLY A 58 8.28 0.49 -3.75
N CYS A 59 8.48 1.33 -2.73
CA CYS A 59 8.15 1.03 -1.34
C CYS A 59 6.65 1.11 -1.00
N CYS A 60 5.78 1.50 -1.95
CA CYS A 60 4.38 1.75 -1.70
C CYS A 60 3.50 0.54 -2.05
N LEU A 61 2.50 0.30 -1.21
CA LEU A 61 1.25 -0.34 -1.59
C LEU A 61 0.16 0.71 -1.74
N TYR A 62 -0.44 0.77 -2.92
CA TYR A 62 -1.59 1.60 -3.23
C TYR A 62 -2.84 0.74 -3.18
N ILE A 63 -3.86 1.19 -2.46
CA ILE A 63 -5.16 0.54 -2.36
C ILE A 63 -6.23 1.57 -2.69
N GLU A 64 -7.15 1.23 -3.57
CA GLU A 64 -8.39 1.95 -3.74
C GLU A 64 -9.52 1.10 -3.18
N ALA A 65 -10.29 1.67 -2.24
CA ALA A 65 -11.35 0.95 -1.57
C ALA A 65 -12.58 1.82 -1.41
N GLY A 66 -13.75 1.17 -1.47
CA GLY A 66 -15.03 1.80 -1.24
C GLY A 66 -15.71 1.29 0.02
N TYR A 67 -16.35 2.22 0.74
CA TYR A 67 -16.95 2.01 2.04
C TYR A 67 -18.08 3.02 2.27
N SER A 68 -18.98 2.71 3.21
CA SER A 68 -20.02 3.65 3.66
C SER A 68 -19.38 4.82 4.41
N CYS A 69 -19.75 6.06 4.11
CA CYS A 69 -19.10 7.26 4.67
C CYS A 69 -20.11 8.40 4.92
N GLY A 70 -19.65 9.47 5.58
CA GLY A 70 -20.35 10.76 5.63
C GLY A 70 -20.97 11.17 6.96
N CYS A 71 -20.91 10.32 8.00
CA CYS A 71 -21.42 10.66 9.34
C CYS A 71 -20.29 10.85 10.36
N LYS A 72 -19.27 9.98 10.32
CA LYS A 72 -18.13 9.99 11.26
C LYS A 72 -16.81 9.90 10.52
N GLU A 73 -15.73 10.16 11.25
CA GLU A 73 -14.38 9.82 10.82
C GLU A 73 -14.17 8.31 10.93
N HIS A 74 -13.48 7.76 9.94
CA HIS A 74 -13.23 6.33 9.80
C HIS A 74 -11.72 6.10 9.89
N GLU A 75 -11.32 5.01 10.51
CA GLU A 75 -9.90 4.66 10.66
C GLU A 75 -9.55 3.55 9.67
N PHE A 76 -8.37 3.67 9.07
CA PHE A 76 -7.86 2.74 8.08
C PHE A 76 -6.43 2.39 8.42
N GLU A 77 -6.12 1.09 8.42
CA GLU A 77 -4.78 0.60 8.72
C GLU A 77 -4.45 -0.62 7.88
N LEU A 78 -3.16 -0.85 7.67
CA LEU A 78 -2.66 -2.05 7.01
C LEU A 78 -1.89 -2.89 8.02
N TYR A 79 -2.27 -4.15 8.14
CA TYR A 79 -1.66 -5.09 9.07
C TYR A 79 -0.89 -6.19 8.37
N TRP A 80 0.24 -6.56 8.94
CA TRP A 80 1.00 -7.76 8.64
C TRP A 80 1.35 -8.49 9.94
N ASN A 81 1.27 -9.81 9.94
CA ASN A 81 1.56 -10.61 11.13
C ASN A 81 3.05 -10.87 11.40
N GLY A 82 3.95 -10.25 10.61
CA GLY A 82 5.40 -10.43 10.75
C GLY A 82 5.93 -11.76 10.20
N SER A 83 5.11 -12.54 9.49
CA SER A 83 5.50 -13.84 8.95
C SER A 83 5.45 -13.90 7.43
N TRP A 84 6.36 -14.68 6.84
CA TRP A 84 6.37 -15.03 5.42
C TRP A 84 5.85 -16.45 5.23
N ASN A 85 5.04 -16.64 4.20
CA ASN A 85 4.68 -17.96 3.72
C ASN A 85 5.88 -18.57 2.98
N LYS A 86 6.10 -19.87 3.18
CA LYS A 86 7.19 -20.64 2.55
C LYS A 86 6.85 -21.00 1.10
N THR A 87 6.73 -19.98 0.25
CA THR A 87 6.48 -20.09 -1.20
C THR A 87 7.69 -19.60 -2.00
N ASN A 88 7.72 -19.87 -3.30
CA ASN A 88 8.71 -19.30 -4.22
C ASN A 88 7.98 -18.66 -5.43
N PRO A 89 7.92 -17.32 -5.54
CA PRO A 89 8.52 -16.30 -4.67
C PRO A 89 7.94 -16.30 -3.24
N PRO A 90 8.65 -15.75 -2.24
CA PRO A 90 8.10 -15.59 -0.90
C PRO A 90 6.83 -14.74 -0.94
N SER A 91 5.89 -15.02 -0.04
CA SER A 91 4.64 -14.26 0.05
C SER A 91 4.30 -13.88 1.47
N VAL A 92 3.52 -12.80 1.64
CA VAL A 92 3.01 -12.33 2.93
C VAL A 92 1.51 -12.12 2.83
N ASN A 93 0.82 -12.22 3.97
CA ASN A 93 -0.60 -11.92 4.05
C ASN A 93 -0.78 -10.56 4.72
N LEU A 94 -1.49 -9.66 4.05
CA LEU A 94 -1.81 -8.33 4.52
C LEU A 94 -3.31 -8.22 4.78
N ASN A 95 -3.69 -7.48 5.82
CA ASN A 95 -5.08 -7.18 6.11
C ASN A 95 -5.27 -5.66 6.09
N PHE A 96 -6.15 -5.19 5.21
CA PHE A 96 -6.57 -3.79 5.20
C PHE A 96 -7.79 -3.65 6.10
N TYR A 97 -7.60 -2.95 7.21
CA TYR A 97 -8.57 -2.76 8.27
C TYR A 97 -9.34 -1.47 8.08
N HIS A 98 -10.63 -1.52 8.42
CA HIS A 98 -11.56 -0.40 8.41
C HIS A 98 -12.37 -0.39 9.72
N ASN A 99 -12.43 0.77 10.37
CA ASN A 99 -13.29 1.05 11.52
C ASN A 99 -14.25 2.20 11.18
N SER A 100 -15.55 1.93 11.20
CA SER A 100 -16.62 2.92 10.96
C SER A 100 -17.06 3.65 12.23
N ASN A 101 -16.51 3.30 13.39
CA ASN A 101 -16.94 3.81 14.70
C ASN A 101 -18.44 3.57 14.97
N GLY A 102 -18.95 2.44 14.50
CA GLY A 102 -20.25 1.88 14.85
C GLY A 102 -21.45 2.42 14.07
N GLU A 103 -21.25 3.15 12.97
CA GLU A 103 -22.36 3.68 12.17
C GLU A 103 -22.24 3.34 10.68
N LEU A 104 -23.33 2.83 10.12
CA LEU A 104 -23.50 2.67 8.68
C LEU A 104 -24.17 3.92 8.13
N CYS A 105 -23.47 4.64 7.27
CA CYS A 105 -23.99 5.81 6.56
C CYS A 105 -24.54 5.42 5.18
N GLU A 106 -25.43 6.26 4.66
CA GLU A 106 -26.10 6.03 3.36
C GLU A 106 -25.18 6.31 2.15
N ALA A 107 -24.20 7.20 2.30
CA ALA A 107 -23.30 7.56 1.21
C ALA A 107 -22.20 6.50 1.01
N TYR A 108 -21.80 6.31 -0.25
CA TYR A 108 -20.71 5.43 -0.63
C TYR A 108 -19.51 6.26 -1.10
N CYS A 109 -18.39 6.12 -0.41
CA CYS A 109 -17.14 6.78 -0.78
C CYS A 109 -16.22 5.79 -1.49
N LEU A 110 -15.39 6.30 -2.40
CA LEU A 110 -14.27 5.60 -3.00
C LEU A 110 -13.00 6.41 -2.73
N GLN A 111 -12.07 5.83 -1.98
CA GLN A 111 -10.86 6.52 -1.53
C GLN A 111 -9.60 5.73 -1.87
N LYS A 112 -8.50 6.46 -2.03
CA LYS A 112 -7.16 5.91 -2.28
C LYS A 112 -6.30 6.03 -1.03
N PHE A 113 -5.64 4.93 -0.69
CA PHE A 113 -4.75 4.77 0.44
C PHE A 113 -3.35 4.39 -0.06
N MET A 114 -2.34 4.85 0.66
CA MET A 114 -0.94 4.54 0.35
C MET A 114 -0.23 4.11 1.64
N PHE A 115 0.39 2.93 1.59
CA PHE A 115 1.11 2.35 2.72
C PHE A 115 2.58 2.10 2.36
N ASN A 116 3.49 2.41 3.28
CA ASN A 116 4.87 1.95 3.21
C ASN A 116 4.91 0.46 3.58
N ILE A 117 5.41 -0.37 2.65
CA ILE A 117 5.51 -1.82 2.81
C ILE A 117 6.96 -2.32 2.88
N GLU A 118 7.95 -1.45 3.10
CA GLU A 118 9.36 -1.87 3.16
C GLU A 118 9.64 -2.91 4.24
N ALA A 119 8.86 -2.92 5.32
CA ALA A 119 8.99 -3.89 6.39
C ALA A 119 8.76 -5.35 5.94
N VAL A 120 8.11 -5.59 4.80
CA VAL A 120 7.91 -6.95 4.27
C VAL A 120 9.05 -7.45 3.40
N LYS A 121 10.06 -6.61 3.11
CA LYS A 121 11.25 -6.97 2.32
C LYS A 121 11.88 -8.25 2.88
N TYR A 122 12.21 -9.17 1.98
CA TYR A 122 12.82 -10.46 2.31
C TYR A 122 14.22 -10.51 1.72
N GLN A 123 15.22 -10.83 2.53
CA GLN A 123 16.61 -10.84 2.11
C GLN A 123 16.84 -11.85 0.98
N GLY A 124 17.41 -11.39 -0.13
CA GLY A 124 17.72 -12.22 -1.30
C GLY A 124 16.52 -12.53 -2.21
N ALA A 125 15.36 -11.92 -1.99
CA ALA A 125 14.22 -12.02 -2.89
C ALA A 125 14.10 -10.77 -3.76
N ASP A 126 14.05 -10.96 -5.09
CA ASP A 126 13.81 -9.86 -6.04
C ASP A 126 12.31 -9.51 -6.13
N LYS A 127 11.45 -10.44 -5.71
CA LYS A 127 9.99 -10.30 -5.77
C LYS A 127 9.33 -10.93 -4.55
N ILE A 128 8.27 -10.29 -4.07
CA ILE A 128 7.43 -10.76 -2.98
C ILE A 128 5.98 -10.68 -3.44
N ILE A 129 5.20 -11.72 -3.16
CA ILE A 129 3.76 -11.70 -3.42
C ILE A 129 3.03 -11.19 -2.18
N LEU A 130 2.27 -10.11 -2.32
CA LEU A 130 1.41 -9.59 -1.26
C LEU A 130 0.01 -10.14 -1.49
N ASN A 131 -0.47 -10.96 -0.57
CA ASN A 131 -1.83 -11.45 -0.54
C ASN A 131 -2.65 -10.51 0.34
N LEU A 132 -3.49 -9.69 -0.27
CA LEU A 132 -4.34 -8.75 0.46
C LEU A 132 -5.70 -9.38 0.73
N SER A 133 -6.08 -9.48 2.01
CA SER A 133 -7.38 -10.04 2.40
C SER A 133 -8.54 -9.27 1.74
N GLY A 134 -9.54 -10.00 1.23
CA GLY A 134 -10.63 -9.41 0.46
C GLY A 134 -10.29 -9.02 -0.98
N TYR A 135 -9.04 -9.20 -1.43
CA TYR A 135 -8.61 -8.94 -2.81
C TYR A 135 -8.08 -10.23 -3.46
N ASN A 136 -8.75 -10.68 -4.51
CA ASN A 136 -8.53 -12.01 -5.11
C ASN A 136 -7.36 -12.08 -6.11
N LYS A 137 -6.68 -10.96 -6.38
CA LYS A 137 -5.54 -10.92 -7.30
C LYS A 137 -4.25 -10.76 -6.50
N PRO A 138 -3.21 -11.59 -6.75
CA PRO A 138 -1.93 -11.41 -6.09
C PRO A 138 -1.29 -10.09 -6.52
N ILE A 139 -0.71 -9.36 -5.57
CA ILE A 139 -0.01 -8.11 -5.85
C ILE A 139 1.49 -8.44 -5.85
N THR A 140 2.18 -8.13 -6.95
CA THR A 140 3.62 -8.36 -7.06
C THR A 140 4.38 -7.13 -6.58
N TYR A 141 5.15 -7.29 -5.51
CA TYR A 141 6.10 -6.30 -5.04
C TYR A 141 7.50 -6.64 -5.57
N VAL A 142 8.06 -5.78 -6.41
CA VAL A 142 9.45 -5.89 -6.89
C VAL A 142 10.35 -5.16 -5.90
N VAL A 143 11.26 -5.90 -5.26
CA VAL A 143 12.21 -5.35 -4.30
C VAL A 143 13.27 -4.57 -5.08
N GLN A 144 13.48 -3.32 -4.70
CA GLN A 144 14.51 -2.43 -5.27
C GLN A 144 15.75 -2.40 -4.37
#